data_AF-A0A970LHG2-F1
#
_entry.id   AF-A0A970LHG2-F1
#
_cell.length_a   1.000
_cell.length_b   1.000
_cell.length_c   1.000
_cell.angle_alpha   90.00
_cell.angle_beta   90.00
_cell.angle_gamma   90.00
#
_symmetry.space_group_name_H-M   'P 1'
#
loop_
_entity.id
_entity.type
_entity.pdbx_description
1 polymer ?
#
loop_
_entity_poly.entity_id
_entity_poly.type
_entity_poly.pdbx_seq_one_letter_code
_entity_poly.pdbx_strand_id
1 'polypeptide(L)' 'LAQVVAIYESLDPAQAASVLVALEDEEMLVVILKNMSQGRVSQILGKMDPQAAARMLALLATGTNNGQSA' A
#
# COMPACT_ATOMS: atom_id res chain seq x y z
N LEU A 1 -10.72 -9.72 -1.88
CA LEU A 1 -9.33 -9.22 -1.80
C LEU A 1 -8.62 -9.23 -3.16
N ALA A 2 -8.50 -10.37 -3.85
CA ALA A 2 -7.75 -10.47 -5.12
C ALA A 2 -8.18 -9.46 -6.21
N GLN A 3 -9.48 -9.24 -6.38
CA GLN A 3 -9.98 -8.24 -7.35
C GLN A 3 -9.58 -6.81 -6.99
N VAL A 4 -9.57 -6.48 -5.68
CA VAL A 4 -9.17 -5.14 -5.20
C VAL A 4 -7.70 -4.91 -5.49
N VAL A 5 -6.84 -5.88 -5.18
CA VAL A 5 -5.40 -5.83 -5.49
C VAL A 5 -5.17 -5.65 -7.00
N ALA A 6 -5.87 -6.41 -7.84
CA ALA A 6 -5.77 -6.30 -9.30
C ALA A 6 -6.16 -4.92 -9.83
N ILE A 7 -7.13 -4.24 -9.21
CA ILE A 7 -7.49 -2.86 -9.57
C ILE A 7 -6.29 -1.94 -9.29
N TYR A 8 -5.67 -2.00 -8.10
CA TYR A 8 -4.51 -1.15 -7.79
C TYR A 8 -3.26 -1.47 -8.62
N GLU A 9 -3.08 -2.73 -9.02
CA GLU A 9 -2.00 -3.12 -9.93
C GLU A 9 -2.20 -2.60 -11.36
N SER A 10 -3.45 -2.43 -11.81
CA SER A 10 -3.77 -1.99 -13.17
C SER A 10 -3.95 -0.48 -13.34
N LEU A 11 -4.16 0.28 -12.26
CA LEU A 11 -4.26 1.74 -12.30
C LEU A 11 -2.99 2.41 -12.85
N ASP A 12 -3.05 3.69 -13.21
CA ASP A 12 -1.81 4.48 -13.30
C ASP A 12 -1.21 4.65 -11.88
N PRO A 13 0.12 4.60 -11.68
CA PRO A 13 0.73 4.75 -10.36
C PRO A 13 0.32 6.01 -9.60
N ALA A 14 0.13 7.15 -10.28
CA ALA A 14 -0.30 8.39 -9.63
C ALA A 14 -1.77 8.32 -9.21
N GLN A 15 -2.63 7.71 -10.02
CA GLN A 15 -4.02 7.47 -9.66
C GLN A 15 -4.15 6.53 -8.46
N ALA A 16 -3.42 5.42 -8.47
CA ALA A 16 -3.38 4.50 -7.34
C ALA A 16 -2.87 5.20 -6.06
N ALA A 17 -1.87 6.08 -6.19
CA ALA A 17 -1.39 6.87 -5.07
C ALA A 17 -2.49 7.77 -4.48
N SER A 18 -3.21 8.52 -5.31
CA SER A 18 -4.31 9.37 -4.84
C SER A 18 -5.42 8.58 -4.15
N VAL A 19 -5.79 7.43 -4.69
CA VAL A 19 -6.85 6.57 -4.10
C VAL A 19 -6.40 5.99 -2.76
N LEU A 20 -5.16 5.48 -2.67
CA LEU A 20 -4.64 4.90 -1.44
C LEU A 20 -4.47 5.96 -0.34
N VAL A 21 -4.08 7.20 -0.67
CA VAL A 21 -4.01 8.30 0.30
C VAL A 21 -5.39 8.66 0.87
N ALA A 22 -6.44 8.54 0.05
CA ALA A 22 -7.81 8.79 0.47
C ALA A 22 -8.43 7.62 1.26
N LEU A 23 -7.78 6.45 1.31
CA LEU A 23 -8.28 5.31 2.06
C LEU A 23 -7.96 5.49 3.55
N GLU A 24 -9.00 5.68 4.36
CA GLU A 24 -8.86 5.88 5.82
C GLU A 24 -8.63 4.57 6.58
N ASP A 25 -9.04 3.43 6.01
CA ASP A 25 -8.90 2.11 6.61
C ASP A 25 -7.45 1.60 6.47
N GLU A 26 -6.68 1.77 7.54
CA GLU A 26 -5.27 1.38 7.60
C GLU A 26 -5.06 -0.14 7.52
N GLU A 27 -5.97 -0.95 8.07
CA GLU A 27 -5.87 -2.40 8.01
C GLU A 27 -6.04 -2.87 6.55
N MET A 28 -7.05 -2.35 5.87
CA MET A 28 -7.27 -2.63 4.46
C MET A 28 -6.09 -2.14 3.60
N LEU A 29 -5.53 -0.97 3.91
CA LEU A 29 -4.36 -0.44 3.22
C LEU A 29 -3.15 -1.38 3.35
N VAL A 30 -2.87 -1.87 4.56
CA VAL A 30 -1.80 -2.85 4.81
C VAL A 30 -2.05 -4.14 4.04
N VAL A 31 -3.27 -4.67 4.05
CA VAL A 31 -3.62 -5.90 3.33
C VAL A 31 -3.45 -5.72 1.83
N ILE A 32 -3.90 -4.61 1.24
CA ILE A 32 -3.71 -4.33 -0.19
C ILE A 32 -2.22 -4.27 -0.53
N LEU A 33 -1.45 -3.44 0.18
CA LEU A 33 -0.04 -3.21 -0.12
C LEU A 33 0.81 -4.49 0.02
N LYS A 34 0.51 -5.35 1.01
CA LYS A 34 1.21 -6.63 1.20
C LYS A 34 0.92 -7.66 0.10
N ASN A 35 -0.24 -7.58 -0.55
CA ASN A 35 -0.64 -8.51 -1.60
C ASN A 35 -0.30 -7.99 -3.01
N MET A 36 0.18 -6.76 -3.14
CA MET A 36 0.71 -6.22 -4.38
C MET A 36 2.17 -6.62 -4.60
N SER A 37 2.59 -6.66 -5.86
CA SER A 37 4.00 -6.84 -6.20
C SER A 37 4.86 -5.68 -5.67
N GLN A 38 6.07 -5.99 -5.17
CA GLN A 38 6.95 -4.99 -4.57
C GLN A 38 7.31 -3.85 -5.52
N GLY A 39 7.62 -4.17 -6.79
CA GLY A 39 7.93 -3.15 -7.79
C GLY A 39 6.78 -2.17 -8.01
N ARG A 40 5.54 -2.67 -7.96
CA ARG A 40 4.35 -1.85 -8.10
C ARG A 40 4.11 -0.97 -6.88
N VAL A 41 4.30 -1.50 -5.67
CA VAL A 41 4.27 -0.71 -4.44
C VAL A 41 5.30 0.42 -4.50
N SER A 42 6.54 0.13 -4.90
CA SER A 42 7.59 1.15 -5.05
C SER A 42 7.23 2.23 -6.07
N GLN A 43 6.65 1.86 -7.21
CA GLN A 43 6.20 2.83 -8.22
C GLN A 43 5.13 3.77 -7.67
N ILE A 44 4.16 3.24 -6.94
CA ILE A 44 3.04 4.01 -6.36
C ILE A 44 3.55 4.92 -5.24
N LEU A 45 4.35 4.41 -4.31
CA LEU A 45 4.96 5.21 -3.24
C LEU A 45 5.81 6.35 -3.82
N GLY A 46 6.52 6.11 -4.93
CA GLY A 46 7.30 7.12 -5.64
C GLY A 46 6.46 8.22 -6.32
N LYS A 47 5.13 8.09 -6.38
CA LYS A 47 4.21 9.13 -6.86
C LYS A 47 3.47 9.85 -5.74
N MET A 48 3.67 9.46 -4.49
CA MET A 48 3.08 10.14 -3.33
C MET A 48 3.95 11.29 -2.85
N ASP A 49 3.32 12.24 -2.17
CA ASP A 49 4.08 13.19 -1.36
C ASP A 49 4.87 12.45 -0.26
N PRO A 50 6.05 12.97 0.13
CA PRO A 50 6.96 12.26 1.04
C PRO A 50 6.33 11.83 2.37
N GLN A 51 5.43 12.65 2.92
CA GLN A 51 4.75 12.35 4.19
C GLN A 51 3.79 11.17 4.07
N ALA A 52 3.03 11.10 2.98
CA ALA A 52 2.11 9.98 2.71
C ALA A 52 2.90 8.69 2.46
N ALA A 53 3.96 8.75 1.65
CA ALA A 53 4.83 7.60 1.42
C ALA A 53 5.45 7.06 2.71
N ALA A 54 5.94 7.96 3.58
CA ALA A 54 6.49 7.60 4.89
C ALA A 54 5.45 6.92 5.79
N ARG A 55 4.21 7.44 5.83
CA ARG A 55 3.12 6.78 6.57
C ARG A 55 2.86 5.37 6.07
N MET A 56 2.79 5.16 4.75
CA MET A 56 2.55 3.82 4.18
C MET A 56 3.70 2.85 4.47
N LEU A 57 4.94 3.31 4.41
CA LEU A 57 6.10 2.51 4.81
C LEU A 57 6.05 2.11 6.29
N ALA A 58 5.65 3.04 7.18
CA ALA A 58 5.49 2.76 8.61
C ALA A 58 4.38 1.72 8.87
N LEU A 59 3.27 1.79 8.14
CA LEU A 59 2.18 0.80 8.21
C LEU A 59 2.65 -0.59 7.76
N LEU A 60 3.43 -0.67 6.68
CA LEU A 60 4.02 -1.93 6.21
C LEU A 60 5.01 -2.52 7.22
N ALA A 61 5.86 -1.68 7.82
CA ALA A 61 6.81 -2.11 8.84
C ALA A 61 6.09 -2.63 10.10
N THR A 62 5.07 -1.91 10.57
CA THR A 62 4.33 -2.27 11.79
C THR A 62 3.46 -3.52 11.56
N GLY A 63 2.79 -3.61 10.41
CA GLY A 63 1.97 -4.78 10.05
C GLY A 63 2.79 -6.05 9.85
N THR A 64 4.12 -5.97 9.68
CA THR A 64 5.02 -7.13 9.57
C THR A 64 5.27 -7.80 10.93
N ASN A 65 5.06 -7.09 12.05
CA ASN A 65 5.36 -7.58 13.39
C ASN A 65 4.28 -8.48 14.01
N ASN A 66 3.11 -8.61 13.37
CA ASN A 66 2.00 -9.45 13.88
C ASN A 66 2.03 -10.91 13.37
N GLY A 67 3.12 -11.34 12.73
CA GLY A 67 3.30 -12.70 12.18
C GLY A 67 4.56 -13.43 12.66
N GLN A 68 5.27 -12.90 13.65
CA GLN A 68 6.40 -13.59 14.29
C GLN A 68 6.23 -13.58 15.81
N SER A 69 5.30 -14.40 16.28
CA SER A 69 5.39 -15.00 17.61
C SER A 69 5.41 -16.52 17.39
N ALA A 70 6.56 -17.11 17.70
CA ALA A 70 6.76 -18.54 17.85
C ALA A 70 5.85 -19.13 18.93
#